data_AF-A0A329SCL4-F1
#
_entry.id   AF-A0A329SCL4-F1
#
_cell.length_a   1.000
_cell.length_b   1.000
_cell.length_c   1.000
_cell.angle_alpha   90.00
_cell.angle_beta   90.00
_cell.angle_gamma   90.00
#
_symmetry.space_group_name_H-M   'P 1'
#
loop_
_entity.id
_entity.type
_entity.pdbx_description
1 polymer ?
#
loop_
_entity_poly.entity_id
_entity_poly.type
_entity_poly.pdbx_seq_one_letter_code
_entity_poly.pdbx_strand_id
1 'polypeptide(L)'
;MPLVARLPRKHQVIQLRRSGVHKCYCQAAPLTKLHNALLPSTMNVVQLARLHKVREFLKFDHPSIKRVMLELVPHTLGDAVEYERFREYLIKGRENQPRAGVALEMESQGYKVFILPPGQEAQWLGYRGDMMVAVIRSSW
;
A
#
# COMPACT_ATOMS: atom_id res chain seq x y z
N MET A 1 -24.54 4.88 -32.05
CA MET A 1 -23.68 4.38 -30.97
C MET A 1 -23.50 5.49 -29.94
N PRO A 2 -24.06 5.38 -28.72
CA PRO A 2 -23.69 6.29 -27.65
C PRO A 2 -22.55 5.70 -26.82
N LEU A 3 -21.54 6.53 -26.54
CA LEU A 3 -20.45 6.23 -25.62
C LEU A 3 -21.00 5.80 -24.27
N VAL A 4 -20.66 4.57 -23.86
CA VAL A 4 -20.80 4.13 -22.48
C VAL A 4 -19.82 4.94 -21.64
N ALA A 5 -20.30 6.02 -21.03
CA ALA A 5 -19.61 6.66 -19.92
C ALA A 5 -19.49 5.61 -18.81
N ARG A 6 -18.33 4.94 -18.72
CA ARG A 6 -18.01 4.11 -17.57
C ARG A 6 -17.93 5.05 -16.37
N LEU A 7 -18.97 5.04 -15.54
CA LEU A 7 -18.94 5.61 -14.21
C LEU A 7 -17.62 5.22 -13.54
N PRO A 8 -16.86 6.16 -12.93
CA PRO A 8 -15.65 5.80 -12.21
C PRO A 8 -16.06 4.83 -11.12
N ARG A 9 -15.55 3.59 -11.17
CA ARG A 9 -15.67 2.64 -10.08
C ARG A 9 -15.15 3.39 -8.85
N LYS A 10 -16.01 3.70 -7.87
CA LYS A 10 -15.59 4.41 -6.65
C LYS A 10 -14.42 3.61 -6.07
N HIS A 11 -13.21 4.16 -6.16
CA HIS A 11 -12.04 3.58 -5.52
C HIS A 11 -12.36 3.44 -4.03
N GLN A 12 -12.04 2.29 -3.46
CA GLN A 12 -12.32 2.04 -2.06
C GLN A 12 -11.51 3.00 -1.20
N VAL A 13 -12.16 3.65 -0.24
CA VAL A 13 -11.50 4.51 0.74
C VAL A 13 -11.02 3.64 1.90
N ILE A 14 -9.74 3.77 2.24
CA ILE A 14 -9.06 3.04 3.31
C ILE A 14 -8.55 4.05 4.33
N GLN A 15 -8.83 3.80 5.60
CA GLN A 15 -8.24 4.54 6.70
C GLN A 15 -6.84 3.98 7.02
N LEU A 16 -5.79 4.78 6.82
CA LEU A 16 -4.45 4.44 7.27
C LEU A 16 -4.27 4.79 8.75
N ARG A 17 -3.72 3.84 9.49
CA ARG A 17 -3.35 4.00 10.90
C ARG A 17 -1.92 3.52 11.14
N ARG A 18 -1.30 4.02 12.21
CA ARG A 18 -0.02 3.50 12.73
C ARG A 18 -0.18 3.21 14.21
N SER A 19 0.01 1.96 14.62
CA SER A 19 -0.12 1.53 16.01
C SER A 19 -1.44 2.01 16.65
N GLY A 20 -2.54 1.96 15.90
CA GLY A 20 -3.86 2.40 16.33
C GLY A 20 -4.11 3.91 16.21
N VAL A 21 -3.12 4.74 15.89
CA VAL A 21 -3.33 6.18 15.69
C VAL A 21 -3.70 6.47 14.24
N HIS A 22 -4.80 7.21 14.03
CA HIS A 22 -5.21 7.65 12.70
C HIS A 22 -4.12 8.49 12.01
N LYS A 23 -3.98 8.32 10.70
CA LYS A 23 -3.12 9.15 9.85
C LYS A 23 -3.96 9.88 8.81
N CYS A 24 -4.55 9.16 7.88
CA CYS A 24 -5.31 9.76 6.79
C CYS A 24 -6.25 8.73 6.17
N TYR A 25 -7.24 9.22 5.42
CA TYR A 25 -7.99 8.43 4.47
C TYR A 25 -7.33 8.47 3.09
N CYS A 26 -7.27 7.32 2.43
CA CYS A 26 -6.72 7.17 1.09
C CYS A 26 -7.73 6.48 0.18
N GLN A 27 -7.87 6.95 -1.06
CA GLN A 27 -8.43 6.16 -2.13
C GLN A 27 -7.40 5.12 -2.57
N ALA A 28 -7.81 3.85 -2.63
CA ALA A 28 -6.99 2.76 -3.13
C ALA A 28 -7.26 2.56 -4.63
N ALA A 29 -6.36 3.06 -5.47
CA ALA A 29 -6.42 2.92 -6.92
C ALA A 29 -5.64 1.67 -7.36
N PRO A 30 -6.28 0.65 -7.94
CA PRO A 30 -5.60 -0.58 -8.32
C PRO A 30 -4.65 -0.35 -9.50
N LEU A 31 -3.36 -0.66 -9.29
CA LEU A 31 -2.32 -0.66 -10.32
C LEU A 31 -2.24 -2.01 -11.04
N THR A 32 -2.57 -3.10 -10.33
CA THR A 32 -2.69 -4.44 -10.90
C THR A 32 -4.05 -5.05 -10.58
N LYS A 33 -4.46 -6.08 -11.34
CA LYS A 33 -5.78 -6.69 -11.17
C LYS A 33 -5.89 -7.36 -9.80
N LEU A 34 -6.79 -6.85 -8.97
CA LEU A 34 -7.21 -7.48 -7.72
C LEU A 34 -8.19 -8.61 -8.06
N HIS A 35 -7.82 -9.85 -7.71
CA HIS A 35 -8.71 -11.00 -7.83
C HIS A 35 -9.23 -11.39 -6.44
N ASN A 36 -10.55 -11.34 -6.25
CA ASN A 36 -11.30 -11.95 -5.14
C ASN A 36 -10.90 -11.55 -3.70
N ALA A 37 -10.10 -10.51 -3.50
CA ALA A 37 -9.75 -10.03 -2.17
C ALA A 37 -10.60 -8.81 -1.80
N LEU A 38 -11.28 -8.86 -0.66
CA LEU A 38 -11.96 -7.72 -0.08
C LEU A 38 -10.92 -6.86 0.64
N LEU A 39 -10.71 -5.64 0.18
CA LEU A 39 -9.80 -4.73 0.89
C LEU A 39 -10.46 -4.31 2.20
N PRO A 40 -9.69 -4.22 3.29
CA PRO A 40 -10.22 -3.74 4.55
C PRO A 40 -10.52 -2.23 4.45
N SER A 41 -11.49 -1.76 5.23
CA SER A 41 -11.77 -0.31 5.38
C SER A 41 -10.66 0.42 6.14
N THR A 42 -9.78 -0.31 6.82
CA THR A 42 -8.69 0.22 7.63
C THR A 42 -7.43 -0.62 7.43
N MET A 43 -6.27 0.02 7.34
CA MET A 43 -4.97 -0.64 7.38
C MET A 43 -4.13 -0.02 8.50
N ASN A 44 -3.92 -0.77 9.57
CA ASN A 44 -3.11 -0.37 10.70
C ASN A 44 -1.70 -0.92 10.55
N VAL A 45 -0.76 -0.04 10.24
CA VAL A 45 0.66 -0.38 10.26
C VAL A 45 1.05 -0.69 11.70
N VAL A 46 1.38 -1.96 11.97
CA VAL A 46 1.80 -2.45 13.29
C VAL A 46 3.30 -2.73 13.34
N GLN A 47 3.91 -3.08 12.22
CA GLN A 47 5.36 -3.34 12.12
C GLN A 47 6.01 -2.51 11.01
N LEU A 48 7.34 -2.45 11.03
CA LEU A 48 8.16 -1.76 10.04
C LEU A 48 9.24 -2.70 9.50
N ALA A 49 9.12 -3.10 8.24
CA ALA A 49 10.14 -3.88 7.55
C ALA A 49 11.24 -2.95 6.99
N ARG A 50 12.49 -3.41 6.95
CA ARG A 50 13.60 -2.70 6.29
C ARG A 50 13.33 -2.66 4.80
N LEU A 51 13.22 -1.48 4.20
CA LEU A 51 12.79 -1.36 2.80
C LEU A 51 13.77 -2.04 1.83
N HIS A 52 15.08 -1.95 2.08
CA HIS A 52 16.11 -2.63 1.25
C HIS A 52 15.95 -4.16 1.19
N LYS A 53 15.19 -4.77 2.11
CA LYS A 53 14.83 -6.21 2.10
C LYS A 53 13.55 -6.50 1.31
N VAL A 54 13.10 -5.59 0.44
CA VAL A 54 11.85 -5.70 -0.33
C VAL A 54 11.73 -7.01 -1.09
N ARG A 55 12.82 -7.50 -1.68
CA ARG A 55 12.83 -8.77 -2.41
C ARG A 55 12.54 -9.95 -1.49
N GLU A 56 13.08 -9.94 -0.28
CA GLU A 56 12.89 -10.98 0.73
C GLU A 56 11.44 -10.97 1.23
N PHE A 57 10.95 -9.84 1.74
CA PHE A 57 9.63 -9.80 2.36
C PHE A 57 8.48 -9.84 1.35
N LEU A 58 8.70 -9.42 0.11
CA LEU A 58 7.75 -9.66 -0.99
C LEU A 58 7.97 -11.01 -1.68
N LYS A 59 8.96 -11.81 -1.25
CA LYS A 59 9.24 -13.16 -1.78
C LYS A 59 9.44 -13.19 -3.29
N PHE A 60 10.21 -12.25 -3.85
CA PHE A 60 10.36 -12.10 -5.31
C PHE A 60 10.81 -13.38 -6.02
N ASP A 61 11.61 -14.19 -5.35
CA ASP A 61 12.16 -15.43 -5.89
C ASP A 61 11.13 -16.60 -5.91
N HIS A 62 9.89 -16.36 -5.46
CA HIS A 62 8.79 -17.33 -5.52
C HIS A 62 7.73 -16.87 -6.55
N PRO A 63 7.69 -17.49 -7.75
CA PRO A 63 6.74 -17.13 -8.80
C PRO A 63 5.26 -17.42 -8.45
N SER A 64 5.01 -18.38 -7.55
CA SER A 64 3.65 -18.70 -7.09
C SER A 64 3.02 -17.60 -6.23
N ILE A 65 3.85 -16.73 -5.63
CA ILE A 65 3.40 -15.67 -4.74
C ILE A 65 2.78 -14.55 -5.56
N LYS A 66 1.47 -14.37 -5.40
CA LYS A 66 0.74 -13.29 -6.05
C LYS A 66 0.95 -11.97 -5.31
N ARG A 67 1.14 -10.90 -6.06
CA ARG A 67 1.30 -9.53 -5.55
C ARG A 67 0.34 -8.61 -6.28
N VAL A 68 -0.56 -8.00 -5.52
CA VAL A 68 -1.44 -6.95 -6.03
C VAL A 68 -0.96 -5.61 -5.51
N MET A 69 -0.97 -4.60 -6.36
CA MET A 69 -0.50 -3.26 -6.04
C MET A 69 -1.65 -2.27 -6.13
N LEU A 70 -1.75 -1.43 -5.11
CA LEU A 70 -2.69 -0.33 -5.03
C LEU A 70 -1.91 0.95 -4.77
N GLU A 71 -2.13 1.96 -5.60
CA GLU A 71 -1.69 3.31 -5.30
C GLU A 71 -2.61 3.91 -4.23
N LEU A 72 -2.02 4.50 -3.20
CA LEU A 72 -2.76 5.14 -2.12
C LEU A 72 -2.75 6.66 -2.34
N VAL A 73 -3.89 7.21 -2.75
CA VAL A 73 -4.05 8.65 -3.01
C VAL A 73 -4.82 9.28 -1.85
N PRO A 74 -4.34 10.38 -1.24
CA PRO A 74 -5.07 11.06 -0.17
C PRO A 74 -6.51 11.38 -0.59
N HIS A 75 -7.49 11.11 0.28
CA HIS A 75 -8.89 11.27 -0.08
C HIS A 75 -9.31 12.74 -0.18
N THR A 76 -8.75 13.60 0.68
CA THR A 76 -9.03 15.03 0.76
C THR A 76 -7.73 15.85 0.90
N LEU A 77 -7.84 17.17 0.79
CA LEU A 77 -6.72 18.08 1.09
C LEU A 77 -6.24 17.98 2.54
N GLY A 78 -7.15 17.74 3.49
CA GLY A 78 -6.78 17.54 4.90
C GLY A 78 -6.00 16.24 5.10
N ASP A 79 -6.39 15.17 4.39
CA ASP A 79 -5.67 13.90 4.41
C ASP A 79 -4.27 14.00 3.81
N ALA A 80 -4.07 14.87 2.81
CA ALA A 80 -2.79 15.03 2.12
C ALA A 80 -1.66 15.48 3.06
N VAL A 81 -1.96 16.31 4.06
CA VAL A 81 -0.95 16.80 5.02
C VAL A 81 -0.44 15.66 5.90
N GLU A 82 -1.33 14.87 6.49
CA GLU A 82 -0.94 13.74 7.34
C GLU A 82 -0.41 12.56 6.54
N TYR A 83 -0.89 12.37 5.32
CA TYR A 83 -0.31 11.44 4.36
C TYR A 83 1.16 11.76 4.09
N GLU A 84 1.48 13.03 3.81
CA GLU A 84 2.85 13.46 3.53
C GLU A 84 3.76 13.21 4.74
N ARG A 85 3.31 13.59 5.94
CA ARG A 85 4.02 13.31 7.19
C ARG A 85 4.27 11.81 7.38
N PHE A 86 3.29 10.98 7.06
CA PHE A 86 3.42 9.53 7.16
C PHE A 86 4.34 8.94 6.09
N ARG A 87 4.29 9.46 4.87
CA ARG A 87 5.22 9.13 3.77
C ARG A 87 6.66 9.46 4.16
N GLU A 88 6.91 10.68 4.63
CA GLU A 88 8.23 11.10 5.13
C GLU A 88 8.69 10.25 6.30
N TYR A 89 7.80 9.88 7.22
CA TYR A 89 8.14 8.99 8.33
C TYR A 89 8.65 7.63 7.84
N LEU A 90 8.04 7.05 6.80
CA LEU A 90 8.51 5.79 6.22
C LEU A 90 9.84 5.96 5.47
N ILE A 91 10.03 7.09 4.77
CA ILE A 91 11.28 7.42 4.05
C ILE A 91 12.44 7.62 5.04
N LYS A 92 12.27 8.46 6.05
CA LYS A 92 13.25 8.67 7.13
C LYS A 92 13.50 7.37 7.90
N GLY A 93 12.42 6.63 8.15
CA GLY A 93 12.45 5.31 8.75
C GLY A 93 13.07 5.28 10.14
N ARG A 94 13.88 4.26 10.43
CA ARG A 94 14.64 4.13 11.70
C ARG A 94 16.12 4.10 11.38
N GLU A 95 16.92 4.86 12.13
CA GLU A 95 18.38 5.00 11.91
C GLU A 95 18.69 5.51 10.49
N ASN A 96 17.84 6.42 9.96
CA ASN A 96 17.91 6.93 8.58
C ASN A 96 17.85 5.81 7.51
N GLN A 97 17.24 4.67 7.84
CA GLN A 97 16.97 3.59 6.89
C GLN A 97 15.47 3.51 6.60
N PRO A 98 15.06 3.71 5.34
CA PRO A 98 13.67 3.63 4.91
C PRO A 98 12.98 2.34 5.32
N ARG A 99 11.68 2.42 5.58
CA ARG A 99 10.85 1.32 6.04
C ARG A 99 9.60 1.15 5.19
N ALA A 100 9.18 -0.10 5.04
CA ALA A 100 7.82 -0.41 4.62
C ALA A 100 6.95 -0.63 5.87
N GLY A 101 5.74 -0.08 5.86
CA GLY A 101 4.72 -0.41 6.86
C GLY A 101 4.17 -1.82 6.64
N VAL A 102 3.88 -2.55 7.70
CA VAL A 102 3.23 -3.86 7.63
C VAL A 102 1.89 -3.82 8.37
N ALA A 103 0.85 -4.21 7.65
CA ALA A 103 -0.54 -4.29 8.10
C ALA A 103 -1.01 -5.76 8.01
N LEU A 104 -1.82 -6.19 8.98
CA LEU A 104 -2.18 -7.59 9.21
C LEU A 104 -3.69 -7.89 9.03
N GLU A 105 -4.48 -6.89 8.63
CA GLU A 105 -5.93 -6.98 8.53
C GLU A 105 -6.42 -8.05 7.54
N MET A 106 -5.56 -8.47 6.61
CA MET A 106 -5.86 -9.50 5.62
C MET A 106 -5.19 -10.84 5.91
N GLU A 107 -4.56 -11.02 7.08
CA GLU A 107 -3.84 -12.25 7.42
C GLU A 107 -4.78 -13.46 7.51
N SER A 108 -6.01 -13.27 8.03
CA SER A 108 -7.06 -14.29 8.05
C SER A 108 -7.53 -14.72 6.66
N GLN A 109 -7.34 -13.87 5.64
CA GLN A 109 -7.62 -14.16 4.23
C GLN A 109 -6.39 -14.75 3.52
N GLY A 110 -5.29 -14.99 4.24
CA GLY A 110 -4.05 -15.52 3.67
C GLY A 110 -3.20 -14.47 2.94
N TYR A 111 -3.37 -13.18 3.26
CA TYR A 111 -2.59 -12.10 2.66
C TYR A 111 -1.83 -11.28 3.72
N LYS A 112 -0.69 -10.70 3.32
CA LYS A 112 0.01 -9.67 4.09
C LYS A 112 0.08 -8.39 3.29
N VAL A 113 -0.12 -7.26 3.97
CA VAL A 113 -0.13 -5.94 3.32
C VAL A 113 1.12 -5.18 3.71
N PHE A 114 1.83 -4.67 2.71
CA PHE A 114 3.01 -3.82 2.87
C PHE A 114 2.73 -2.44 2.29
N ILE A 115 2.98 -1.37 3.05
CA ILE A 115 2.86 0.01 2.58
C ILE A 115 4.27 0.53 2.31
N LEU A 116 4.59 0.72 1.04
CA LEU A 116 5.91 1.19 0.59
C LEU A 116 5.84 2.70 0.31
N PRO A 117 6.80 3.49 0.79
CA PRO A 117 7.00 4.84 0.27
C PRO A 117 7.46 4.80 -1.20
N PRO A 118 7.32 5.90 -1.95
CA PRO A 118 7.92 6.01 -3.28
C PRO A 118 9.45 5.88 -3.20
N GLY A 119 10.08 5.36 -4.26
CA GLY A 119 11.53 5.17 -4.31
C GLY A 119 11.97 3.99 -5.15
N GLN A 120 13.26 3.66 -5.08
CA GLN A 120 13.89 2.61 -5.89
C GLN A 120 13.22 1.23 -5.69
N GLU A 121 12.85 0.89 -4.46
CA GLU A 121 12.20 -0.38 -4.16
C GLU A 121 10.78 -0.50 -4.74
N ALA A 122 10.05 0.61 -4.81
CA ALA A 122 8.76 0.65 -5.49
C ALA A 122 8.93 0.53 -7.02
N GLN A 123 10.03 1.05 -7.58
CA GLN A 123 10.36 0.90 -9.00
C GLN A 123 10.67 -0.54 -9.40
N TRP A 124 11.23 -1.36 -8.49
CA TRP A 124 11.40 -2.79 -8.74
C TRP A 124 10.08 -3.55 -8.91
N LEU A 125 8.97 -2.97 -8.43
CA LEU A 125 7.61 -3.45 -8.66
C LEU A 125 6.98 -2.85 -9.93
N GLY A 126 7.72 -2.03 -10.68
CA GLY A 126 7.23 -1.32 -11.86
C GLY A 126 6.49 -0.02 -11.57
N TYR A 127 6.44 0.44 -10.31
CA TYR A 127 5.79 1.70 -9.95
C TYR A 127 6.74 2.89 -10.08
N ARG A 128 6.32 3.93 -10.81
CA ARG A 128 7.12 5.14 -11.09
C ARG A 128 6.50 6.44 -10.57
N GLY A 129 5.38 6.35 -9.84
CA GLY A 129 4.74 7.52 -9.26
C GLY A 129 5.36 7.91 -7.92
N ASP A 130 4.81 8.99 -7.35
CA ASP A 130 5.32 9.61 -6.11
C ASP A 130 4.44 9.28 -4.90
N MET A 131 3.41 8.46 -5.06
CA MET A 131 2.54 8.05 -3.97
C MET A 131 3.09 6.82 -3.25
N MET A 132 2.64 6.61 -2.03
CA MET A 132 2.76 5.33 -1.33
C MET A 132 1.97 4.25 -2.05
N VAL A 133 2.50 3.03 -2.03
CA VAL A 133 1.89 1.85 -2.64
C VAL A 133 1.59 0.82 -1.58
N ALA A 134 0.36 0.33 -1.53
CA ALA A 134 0.01 -0.89 -0.80
C ALA A 134 0.25 -2.11 -1.69
N VAL A 135 1.13 -3.00 -1.26
CA VAL A 135 1.40 -4.30 -1.88
C VAL A 135 0.73 -5.39 -1.04
N ILE A 136 -0.27 -6.04 -1.62
CA ILE A 136 -0.97 -7.17 -1.03
C ILE A 136 -0.35 -8.44 -1.58
N ARG A 137 0.33 -9.19 -0.71
CA ARG A 137 1.08 -10.39 -1.06
C ARG A 137 0.38 -11.62 -0.48
N SER A 138 0.21 -12.69 -1.26
CA SER A 138 -0.23 -13.98 -0.69
C SER A 138 0.79 -14.49 0.33
N SER A 139 0.32 -15.21 1.36
CA SER A 139 1.19 -15.80 2.38
C SER A 139 1.98 -17.00 1.85
N TRP A 140 1.36 -17.76 0.95
CA TRP A 140 1.85 -19.00 0.33
C TRP A 140 1.75 -18.91 -1.20
#